data_AF-A0A8J8FIU8-F1
#
_entry.id   AF-A0A8J8FIU8-F1
#
_cell.length_a   1.000
_cell.length_b   1.000
_cell.length_c   1.000
_cell.angle_alpha   90.00
_cell.angle_beta   90.00
_cell.angle_gamma   90.00
#
_symmetry.space_group_name_H-M   'P 1'
#
loop_
_entity.id
_entity.type
_entity.pdbx_description
1 polymer ?
#
loop_
_entity_poly.entity_id
_entity_poly.type
_entity_poly.pdbx_seq_one_letter_code
_entity_poly.pdbx_strand_id
1 'polypeptide(L)'
;MNTSANHQILSEDKNRLLGTWLLAFLWNIPMVFVFIETSQQLLERFEQEPKAYLIGIFPILGIFLICIAIKKTRAWYKFGKAAITITTFPVKTGEKLTAYIDLPVILSDAKKAKLVLTCVHQYRQNGEIKKSATWQDIITVTPHRYTQHTRFEFSFNLPANCPKSELESDNYYFWQLHIKVPLSGLNFDRFYTIPVEKGESLPVAESQYEPTTLHTVELSQFKTKSNPKITQTASGVLLSYNRGRSKAIAIILCILALAIAYFDSLFFNNFPEFLPITAKLIAIYFGLVSLLLFAIVFFLVANRLTVEVNSKGILKKQQLFKYVVTEMIESENIVDIIPEKGISAKTENSFHGTSYRVWYDLIVVTADKQRVNIGEKLGQLRNVEEIRQLVINALGRQWQPAVETLEPDNQSIPKPIELLLRYKKPIYYSMIFAFVSDIALKIYLIIVP
;
A
#
# COMPACT_ATOMS: atom_id res chain seq x y z
N MET A 1 15.65 6.78 43.53
CA MET A 1 16.20 7.13 42.20
C MET A 1 15.06 7.63 41.34
N ASN A 2 15.22 8.84 40.82
CA ASN A 2 14.15 9.75 40.44
C ASN A 2 13.40 9.34 39.16
N THR A 3 12.08 9.35 39.28
CA THR A 3 11.03 9.58 38.27
C THR A 3 11.50 9.88 36.85
N SER A 4 11.53 8.85 35.99
CA SER A 4 11.42 9.06 34.54
C SER A 4 10.01 9.54 34.23
N ALA A 5 9.87 10.77 33.75
CA ALA A 5 8.61 11.25 33.19
C ALA A 5 8.26 10.35 32.00
N ASN A 6 7.37 9.37 32.23
CA ASN A 6 6.86 8.48 31.20
C ASN A 6 6.05 9.33 30.20
N HIS A 7 6.60 9.56 29.03
CA HIS A 7 5.92 10.31 27.98
C HIS A 7 4.85 9.41 27.35
N GLN A 8 3.58 9.76 27.58
CA GLN A 8 2.43 9.04 27.06
C GLN A 8 1.96 9.65 25.75
N ILE A 9 1.80 8.81 24.73
CA ILE A 9 1.25 9.21 23.42
C ILE A 9 -0.15 8.59 23.27
N LEU A 10 -1.12 9.44 22.96
CA LEU A 10 -2.51 9.04 22.75
C LEU A 10 -2.75 8.61 21.29
N SER A 11 -3.73 7.73 21.10
CA SER A 11 -4.14 7.30 19.75
C SER A 11 -4.93 8.40 19.01
N GLU A 12 -4.79 8.44 17.68
CA GLU A 12 -5.50 9.39 16.79
C GLU A 12 -7.00 9.07 16.62
N ASP A 13 -7.49 8.01 17.25
CA ASP A 13 -8.77 7.40 16.93
C ASP A 13 -10.00 8.18 17.40
N LYS A 14 -9.85 9.08 18.39
CA LYS A 14 -10.96 9.92 18.87
C LYS A 14 -11.50 10.83 17.76
N ASN A 15 -10.61 11.52 17.05
CA ASN A 15 -10.99 12.45 15.99
C ASN A 15 -11.59 11.69 14.79
N ARG A 16 -11.09 10.47 14.52
CA ARG A 16 -11.63 9.59 13.48
C ARG A 16 -13.02 9.06 13.81
N LEU A 17 -13.27 8.71 15.08
CA LEU A 17 -14.58 8.28 15.53
C LEU A 17 -15.61 9.37 15.29
N LEU A 18 -15.28 10.62 15.64
CA LEU A 18 -16.12 11.79 15.39
C LEU A 18 -16.39 11.97 13.89
N GLY A 19 -15.35 11.92 13.06
CA GLY A 19 -15.49 12.03 11.61
C GLY A 19 -16.37 10.93 10.99
N THR A 20 -16.29 9.70 11.52
CA THR A 20 -17.12 8.57 11.07
C THR A 20 -18.60 8.79 11.37
N TRP A 21 -18.93 9.28 12.57
CA TRP A 21 -20.30 9.62 12.94
C TRP A 21 -20.84 10.83 12.17
N LEU A 22 -20.03 11.88 11.99
CA LEU A 22 -20.41 13.05 11.19
C LEU A 22 -20.76 12.64 9.75
N LEU A 23 -19.93 11.80 9.12
CA LEU A 23 -20.21 11.30 7.77
C LEU A 23 -21.50 10.45 7.71
N ALA A 24 -21.70 9.58 8.72
CA ALA A 24 -22.91 8.76 8.79
C ALA A 24 -24.18 9.63 8.93
N PHE A 25 -24.17 10.65 9.77
CA PHE A 25 -25.31 11.56 9.92
C PHE A 25 -25.51 12.43 8.69
N LEU A 26 -24.44 13.02 8.15
CA LEU A 26 -24.49 13.86 6.96
C LEU A 26 -25.06 13.09 5.75
N TRP A 27 -24.77 11.79 5.63
CA TRP A 27 -25.35 10.94 4.59
C TRP A 27 -26.81 10.57 4.88
N ASN A 28 -27.13 10.14 6.11
CA ASN A 28 -28.45 9.58 6.39
C ASN A 28 -29.56 10.63 6.56
N ILE A 29 -29.27 11.82 7.11
CA ILE A 29 -30.30 12.84 7.39
C ILE A 29 -31.00 13.31 6.10
N PRO A 30 -30.30 13.73 5.02
CA PRO A 30 -30.94 14.12 3.77
C PRO A 30 -31.67 12.94 3.11
N MET A 31 -31.10 11.73 3.20
CA MET A 31 -31.70 10.53 2.61
C MET A 31 -33.04 10.20 3.25
N VAL A 32 -33.16 10.31 4.58
CA VAL A 32 -34.43 10.11 5.28
C VAL A 32 -35.46 11.14 4.81
N PHE A 33 -35.07 12.41 4.66
CA PHE A 33 -35.97 13.46 4.18
C PHE A 33 -36.48 13.18 2.74
N VAL A 34 -35.57 12.85 1.83
CA VAL A 34 -35.93 12.49 0.43
C VAL A 34 -36.84 11.28 0.39
N PHE A 35 -36.59 10.26 1.22
CA PHE A 35 -37.42 9.06 1.27
C PHE A 35 -38.82 9.35 1.83
N ILE A 36 -38.96 10.18 2.85
CA ILE A 36 -40.28 10.56 3.38
C ILE A 36 -41.10 11.27 2.30
N GLU A 37 -40.52 12.30 1.67
CA GLU A 37 -41.20 13.13 0.67
C GLU A 37 -41.50 12.40 -0.65
N THR A 38 -40.62 11.49 -1.07
CA THR A 38 -40.71 10.86 -2.41
C THR A 38 -41.20 9.41 -2.36
N SER A 39 -41.48 8.86 -1.18
CA SER A 39 -41.79 7.43 -0.98
C SER A 39 -42.85 6.88 -1.94
N GLN A 40 -43.99 7.56 -2.07
CA GLN A 40 -45.09 7.13 -2.93
C GLN A 40 -44.70 7.12 -4.42
N GLN A 41 -44.04 8.19 -4.88
CA GLN A 41 -43.58 8.32 -6.27
C GLN A 41 -42.43 7.36 -6.61
N LEU A 42 -41.59 7.02 -5.62
CA LEU A 42 -40.46 6.10 -5.79
C LEU A 42 -40.94 4.66 -6.01
N LEU A 43 -41.99 4.22 -5.28
CA LEU A 43 -42.55 2.87 -5.44
C LEU A 43 -43.12 2.64 -6.84
N GLU A 44 -43.89 3.61 -7.35
CA GLU A 44 -44.43 3.53 -8.72
C GLU A 44 -43.32 3.52 -9.78
N ARG A 45 -42.24 4.29 -9.57
CA ARG A 45 -41.07 4.33 -10.45
C ARG A 45 -40.25 3.03 -10.40
N PHE A 46 -40.19 2.32 -9.27
CA PHE A 46 -39.50 1.03 -9.17
C PHE A 46 -40.14 -0.05 -10.05
N GLU A 47 -41.46 -0.01 -10.23
CA GLU A 47 -42.16 -0.99 -11.06
C GLU A 47 -42.02 -0.71 -12.56
N GLN A 48 -41.91 0.57 -12.94
CA GLN A 48 -41.89 1.00 -14.34
C GLN A 48 -40.48 1.13 -14.92
N GLU A 49 -39.49 1.52 -14.10
CA GLU A 49 -38.14 1.80 -14.56
C GLU A 49 -37.09 0.98 -13.78
N PRO A 50 -36.37 0.03 -14.44
CA PRO A 50 -35.29 -0.71 -13.82
C PRO A 50 -34.16 0.17 -13.23
N LYS A 51 -34.08 1.44 -13.66
CA LYS A 51 -33.07 2.41 -13.19
C LYS A 51 -33.39 2.94 -11.79
N ALA A 52 -34.65 2.94 -11.38
CA ALA A 52 -35.05 3.40 -10.06
C ALA A 52 -34.35 2.60 -8.94
N TYR A 53 -34.09 1.30 -9.15
CA TYR A 53 -33.36 0.44 -8.21
C TYR A 53 -32.00 0.98 -7.78
N LEU A 54 -31.34 1.82 -8.59
CA LEU A 54 -30.08 2.47 -8.22
C LEU A 54 -30.25 3.45 -7.04
N ILE A 55 -31.41 4.11 -6.93
CA ILE A 55 -31.74 4.98 -5.79
C ILE A 55 -31.86 4.17 -4.50
N GLY A 56 -32.36 2.93 -4.59
CA GLY A 56 -32.46 1.99 -3.47
C GLY A 56 -31.11 1.57 -2.86
N ILE A 57 -29.99 1.77 -3.57
CA ILE A 57 -28.65 1.49 -3.04
C ILE A 57 -28.21 2.55 -2.01
N PHE A 58 -28.69 3.79 -2.11
CA PHE A 58 -28.27 4.90 -1.25
C PHE A 58 -28.63 4.68 0.25
N PRO A 59 -29.84 4.20 0.62
CA PRO A 59 -30.15 3.81 1.99
C PRO A 59 -29.31 2.65 2.50
N ILE A 60 -29.04 1.64 1.66
CA ILE A 60 -28.18 0.51 2.02
C ILE A 60 -26.78 1.01 2.39
N LEU A 61 -26.25 1.95 1.61
CA LEU A 61 -24.98 2.60 1.92
C LEU A 61 -25.06 3.40 3.23
N GLY A 62 -26.18 4.07 3.49
CA GLY A 62 -26.43 4.79 4.75
C GLY A 62 -26.41 3.87 5.98
N ILE A 63 -27.11 2.74 5.93
CA ILE A 63 -27.10 1.71 6.98
C ILE A 63 -25.69 1.16 7.18
N PHE A 64 -24.98 0.88 6.09
CA PHE A 64 -23.60 0.40 6.14
C PHE A 64 -22.67 1.38 6.88
N LEU A 65 -22.79 2.69 6.62
CA LEU A 65 -22.03 3.73 7.33
C LEU A 65 -22.34 3.73 8.83
N ILE A 66 -23.60 3.58 9.22
CA ILE A 66 -24.02 3.47 10.64
C ILE A 66 -23.40 2.22 11.28
N CYS A 67 -23.46 1.06 10.61
CA CYS A 67 -22.84 -0.16 11.11
C CYS A 67 -21.33 0.00 11.36
N ILE A 68 -20.62 0.70 10.46
CA ILE A 68 -19.20 1.03 10.65
C ILE A 68 -19.01 1.92 11.89
N ALA A 69 -19.82 2.98 12.02
CA ALA A 69 -19.75 3.91 13.16
C ALA A 69 -19.98 3.18 14.50
N ILE A 70 -20.97 2.30 14.57
CA ILE A 70 -21.26 1.46 15.75
C ILE A 70 -20.07 0.54 16.06
N LYS A 71 -19.52 -0.15 15.04
CA LYS A 71 -18.37 -1.04 15.22
C LYS A 71 -17.16 -0.30 15.78
N LYS A 72 -16.87 0.91 15.28
CA LYS A 72 -15.78 1.78 15.76
C LYS A 72 -16.03 2.28 17.19
N THR A 73 -17.27 2.65 17.49
CA THR A 73 -17.70 3.06 18.83
C THR A 73 -17.50 1.93 19.83
N ARG A 74 -17.95 0.71 19.52
CA ARG A 74 -17.74 -0.46 20.37
C ARG A 74 -16.26 -0.77 20.58
N ALA A 75 -15.44 -0.64 19.54
CA ALA A 75 -13.98 -0.81 19.66
C ALA A 75 -13.34 0.28 20.53
N TRP A 76 -13.81 1.53 20.45
CA TRP A 76 -13.37 2.61 21.32
C TRP A 76 -13.72 2.34 22.79
N TYR A 77 -14.95 1.94 23.09
CA TYR A 77 -15.35 1.58 24.45
C TYR A 77 -14.59 0.36 25.00
N LYS A 78 -14.36 -0.67 24.16
CA LYS A 78 -13.65 -1.89 24.59
C LYS A 78 -12.18 -1.63 24.92
N PHE A 79 -11.46 -0.83 24.12
CA PHE A 79 -10.02 -0.66 24.26
C PHE A 79 -9.61 0.67 24.90
N GLY A 80 -10.53 1.62 25.00
CA GLY A 80 -10.29 2.97 25.51
C GLY A 80 -9.31 3.77 24.64
N LYS A 81 -8.66 4.74 25.30
CA LYS A 81 -7.66 5.64 24.70
C LYS A 81 -6.38 4.92 24.26
N ALA A 82 -6.05 3.81 24.95
CA ALA A 82 -4.91 2.94 24.68
C ALA A 82 -3.60 3.74 24.49
N ALA A 83 -3.12 4.39 25.55
CA ALA A 83 -1.92 5.23 25.50
C ALA A 83 -0.65 4.37 25.41
N ILE A 84 0.31 4.81 24.60
CA ILE A 84 1.65 4.21 24.51
C ILE A 84 2.56 4.96 25.48
N THR A 85 3.32 4.20 26.26
CA THR A 85 4.39 4.73 27.10
C THR A 85 5.73 4.44 26.45
N ILE A 86 6.47 5.50 26.12
CA ILE A 86 7.83 5.39 25.58
C ILE A 86 8.82 5.37 26.74
N THR A 87 9.71 4.37 26.77
CA THR A 87 10.74 4.26 27.82
C THR A 87 12.04 4.96 27.43
N THR A 88 12.33 5.06 26.13
CA THR A 88 13.52 5.74 25.58
C THR A 88 13.12 7.11 25.02
N PHE A 89 13.06 8.14 25.87
CA PHE A 89 12.70 9.50 25.47
C PHE A 89 13.85 10.49 25.75
N PRO A 90 14.19 11.41 24.82
CA PRO A 90 13.65 11.52 23.46
C PRO A 90 14.05 10.34 22.58
N VAL A 91 13.23 10.02 21.58
CA VAL A 91 13.54 8.96 20.62
C VAL A 91 14.46 9.55 19.55
N LYS A 92 15.69 9.04 19.41
CA LYS A 92 16.64 9.54 18.41
C LYS A 92 16.83 8.54 17.26
N THR A 93 17.04 9.06 16.05
CA THR A 93 17.47 8.24 14.89
C THR A 93 18.85 7.63 15.15
N GLY A 94 19.06 6.38 14.75
CA GLY A 94 20.28 5.62 15.08
C GLY A 94 20.20 4.85 16.41
N GLU A 95 19.21 5.15 17.25
CA GLU A 95 19.01 4.47 18.53
C GLU A 95 17.82 3.48 18.49
N LYS A 96 17.66 2.73 19.59
CA LYS A 96 16.57 1.78 19.76
C LYS A 96 15.38 2.45 20.46
N LEU A 97 14.26 2.55 19.77
CA LEU A 97 12.97 2.92 20.37
C LEU A 97 12.45 1.73 21.17
N THR A 98 12.24 1.92 22.47
CA THR A 98 11.57 0.93 23.32
C THR A 98 10.31 1.56 23.93
N ALA A 99 9.21 0.83 23.87
CA ALA A 99 7.91 1.29 24.35
C ALA A 99 7.00 0.13 24.73
N TYR A 100 5.96 0.44 25.48
CA TYR A 100 4.90 -0.50 25.80
C TYR A 100 3.52 0.16 25.75
N ILE A 101 2.49 -0.67 25.60
CA ILE A 101 1.08 -0.26 25.65
C ILE A 101 0.29 -1.18 26.55
N ASP A 102 -0.47 -0.58 27.46
CA ASP A 102 -1.39 -1.28 28.36
C ASP A 102 -2.82 -1.13 27.86
N LEU A 103 -3.47 -2.27 27.60
CA LEU A 103 -4.87 -2.32 27.27
C LEU A 103 -5.70 -2.69 28.50
N PRO A 104 -6.81 -2.00 28.78
CA PRO A 104 -7.64 -2.21 29.97
C PRO A 104 -8.47 -3.50 29.92
N VAL A 105 -8.12 -4.43 29.04
CA VAL A 105 -8.84 -5.69 28.80
C VAL A 105 -7.84 -6.84 28.67
N ILE A 106 -8.25 -8.01 29.15
CA ILE A 106 -7.51 -9.26 28.97
C ILE A 106 -7.82 -9.79 27.57
N LEU A 107 -6.79 -9.96 26.75
CA LEU A 107 -6.92 -10.46 25.38
C LEU A 107 -6.62 -11.96 25.32
N SER A 108 -7.56 -12.79 25.78
CA SER A 108 -7.43 -14.25 25.85
C SER A 108 -7.14 -14.92 24.51
N ASP A 109 -7.60 -14.33 23.41
CA ASP A 109 -7.45 -14.87 22.05
C ASP A 109 -6.32 -14.21 21.25
N ALA A 110 -5.66 -13.18 21.80
CA ALA A 110 -4.54 -12.53 21.13
C ALA A 110 -3.33 -13.46 21.17
N LYS A 111 -2.97 -14.01 20.00
CA LYS A 111 -1.73 -14.79 19.84
C LYS A 111 -0.54 -13.91 19.47
N LYS A 112 -0.77 -12.93 18.58
CA LYS A 112 0.27 -12.08 18.01
C LYS A 112 -0.28 -10.68 17.72
N ALA A 113 0.50 -9.65 18.04
CA ALA A 113 0.25 -8.28 17.65
C ALA A 113 1.25 -7.87 16.56
N LYS A 114 0.75 -7.29 15.46
CA LYS A 114 1.58 -6.75 14.39
C LYS A 114 1.74 -5.25 14.59
N LEU A 115 2.98 -4.79 14.72
CA LEU A 115 3.32 -3.39 14.87
C LEU A 115 4.11 -2.93 13.65
N VAL A 116 3.76 -1.77 13.11
CA VAL A 116 4.36 -1.20 11.90
C VAL A 116 4.78 0.23 12.21
N LEU A 117 6.07 0.52 12.23
CA LEU A 117 6.60 1.87 12.36
C LEU A 117 6.97 2.38 10.97
N THR A 118 6.49 3.58 10.61
CA THR A 118 6.71 4.17 9.28
C THR A 118 7.16 5.62 9.41
N CYS A 119 8.24 5.99 8.73
CA CYS A 119 8.61 7.38 8.48
C CYS A 119 7.89 7.86 7.22
N VAL A 120 7.07 8.90 7.33
CA VAL A 120 6.22 9.41 6.25
C VAL A 120 6.64 10.82 5.90
N HIS A 121 6.86 11.06 4.61
CA HIS A 121 7.06 12.36 4.00
C HIS A 121 5.75 12.88 3.44
N GLN A 122 5.26 14.00 3.96
CA GLN A 122 4.11 14.70 3.41
C GLN A 122 4.59 15.94 2.64
N TYR A 123 4.17 16.10 1.39
CA TYR A 123 4.54 17.24 0.57
C TYR A 123 3.39 17.66 -0.37
N ARG A 124 3.29 18.94 -0.69
CA ARG A 124 2.34 19.44 -1.70
C ARG A 124 2.94 19.35 -3.11
N GLN A 125 2.20 18.80 -4.06
CA GLN A 125 2.55 18.79 -5.47
C GLN A 125 1.33 19.15 -6.30
N ASN A 126 1.43 20.21 -7.12
CA ASN A 126 0.34 20.72 -7.96
C ASN A 126 -0.95 21.05 -7.18
N GLY A 127 -0.81 21.60 -5.97
CA GLY A 127 -1.96 21.92 -5.09
C GLY A 127 -2.49 20.73 -4.28
N GLU A 128 -2.13 19.49 -4.62
CA GLU A 128 -2.55 18.28 -3.91
C GLU A 128 -1.54 17.88 -2.83
N ILE A 129 -2.04 17.47 -1.66
CA ILE A 129 -1.21 16.92 -0.59
C ILE A 129 -0.88 15.46 -0.91
N LYS A 130 0.40 15.16 -1.09
CA LYS A 130 0.93 13.80 -1.29
C LYS A 130 1.63 13.30 -0.04
N LYS A 131 1.56 11.99 0.18
CA LYS A 131 2.23 11.30 1.28
C LYS A 131 3.02 10.12 0.72
N SER A 132 4.28 10.01 1.09
CA SER A 132 5.19 8.93 0.68
C SER A 132 5.88 8.36 1.91
N ALA A 133 5.82 7.05 2.10
CA ALA A 133 6.58 6.41 3.17
C ALA A 133 8.05 6.32 2.77
N THR A 134 8.94 6.93 3.55
CA THR A 134 10.40 6.95 3.33
C THR A 134 11.06 5.71 3.89
N TRP A 135 10.60 5.24 5.04
CA TRP A 135 11.10 4.05 5.71
C TRP A 135 9.96 3.32 6.43
N GLN A 136 10.08 2.00 6.58
CA GLN A 136 9.13 1.19 7.32
C GLN A 136 9.81 -0.04 7.93
N ASP A 137 9.47 -0.34 9.18
CA ASP A 137 9.79 -1.60 9.85
C ASP A 137 8.55 -2.22 10.49
N ILE A 138 8.53 -3.55 10.57
CA ILE A 138 7.38 -4.33 11.03
C ILE A 138 7.87 -5.43 11.96
N ILE A 139 7.38 -5.39 13.19
CA ILE A 139 7.64 -6.42 14.20
C ILE A 139 6.35 -7.13 14.58
N THR A 140 6.49 -8.34 15.10
CA THR A 140 5.37 -9.10 15.67
C THR A 140 5.71 -9.48 17.09
N VAL A 141 4.85 -9.08 18.03
CA VAL A 141 5.07 -9.28 19.47
C VAL A 141 3.95 -10.12 20.07
N THR A 142 4.28 -10.86 21.12
CA THR A 142 3.32 -11.63 21.90
C THR A 142 2.77 -10.80 23.06
N PRO A 143 1.45 -10.83 23.33
CA PRO A 143 0.87 -10.14 24.47
C PRO A 143 1.33 -10.76 25.79
N HIS A 144 1.76 -9.92 26.72
CA HIS A 144 1.93 -10.29 28.13
C HIS A 144 0.63 -10.04 28.88
N ARG A 145 0.15 -11.08 29.56
CA ARG A 145 -1.13 -11.04 30.28
C ARG A 145 -0.87 -10.71 31.74
N TYR A 146 -1.59 -9.72 32.23
CA TYR A 146 -1.67 -9.40 33.65
C TYR A 146 -3.09 -9.65 34.15
N THR A 147 -3.29 -9.57 35.48
CA THR A 147 -4.54 -9.90 36.15
C THR A 147 -5.75 -9.09 35.67
N GLN A 148 -5.54 -7.87 35.16
CA GLN A 148 -6.63 -6.97 34.72
C GLN A 148 -6.34 -6.27 33.38
N HIS A 149 -5.17 -6.46 32.78
CA HIS A 149 -4.76 -5.77 31.57
C HIS A 149 -3.87 -6.65 30.69
N THR A 150 -3.75 -6.28 29.43
CA THR A 150 -2.79 -6.90 28.50
C THR A 150 -1.75 -5.87 28.12
N ARG A 151 -0.48 -6.22 28.26
CA ARG A 151 0.65 -5.38 27.85
C ARG A 151 1.27 -5.91 26.56
N PHE A 152 1.59 -4.99 25.66
CA PHE A 152 2.49 -5.27 24.54
C PHE A 152 3.76 -4.45 24.73
N GLU A 153 4.89 -5.12 24.86
CA GLU A 153 6.22 -4.51 24.91
C GLU A 153 6.90 -4.71 23.57
N PHE A 154 7.55 -3.68 23.07
CA PHE A 154 8.14 -3.72 21.75
C PHE A 154 9.33 -2.78 21.61
N SER A 155 10.19 -3.10 20.65
CA SER A 155 11.32 -2.25 20.32
C SER A 155 11.63 -2.24 18.83
N PHE A 156 12.02 -1.06 18.32
CA PHE A 156 12.42 -0.83 16.93
C PHE A 156 13.82 -0.25 16.91
N ASN A 157 14.63 -0.68 15.94
CA ASN A 157 15.95 -0.08 15.69
C ASN A 157 15.79 0.98 14.61
N LEU A 158 15.97 2.26 14.96
CA LEU A 158 15.84 3.36 14.01
C LEU A 158 17.15 3.54 13.25
N PRO A 159 17.14 3.59 11.91
CA PRO A 159 18.37 3.85 11.16
C PRO A 159 18.78 5.33 11.30
N ALA A 160 20.09 5.57 11.38
CA ALA A 160 20.66 6.92 11.59
C ALA A 160 20.39 7.89 10.42
N ASN A 161 20.22 7.38 9.20
CA ASN A 161 20.00 8.17 8.00
C ASN A 161 18.57 8.71 7.85
N CYS A 162 17.61 8.28 8.68
CA CYS A 162 16.24 8.75 8.57
C CYS A 162 16.06 10.19 9.08
N PRO A 163 15.02 10.91 8.60
CA PRO A 163 14.74 12.28 9.01
C PRO A 163 14.08 12.32 10.40
N LYS A 164 14.23 13.46 11.08
CA LYS A 164 13.54 13.76 12.35
C LYS A 164 12.05 14.02 12.09
N SER A 165 11.23 13.95 13.14
CA SER A 165 9.87 14.48 13.12
C SER A 165 9.92 16.01 13.03
N GLU A 166 9.08 16.56 12.18
CA GLU A 166 8.96 17.99 11.92
C GLU A 166 7.54 18.46 12.23
N LEU A 167 7.37 19.76 12.47
CA LEU A 167 6.06 20.37 12.64
C LEU A 167 5.30 20.36 11.31
N GLU A 168 3.98 20.31 11.40
CA GLU A 168 3.12 20.27 10.21
C GLU A 168 3.38 21.50 9.32
N SER A 169 3.75 21.24 8.07
CA SER A 169 4.00 22.25 7.04
C SER A 169 3.54 21.75 5.67
N ASP A 170 3.83 22.49 4.60
CA ASP A 170 3.59 22.03 3.23
C ASP A 170 4.52 20.90 2.79
N ASN A 171 5.65 20.71 3.48
CA ASN A 171 6.66 19.72 3.20
C ASN A 171 7.37 19.31 4.49
N TYR A 172 7.00 18.16 5.07
CA TYR A 172 7.55 17.71 6.35
C TYR A 172 7.55 16.20 6.53
N TYR A 173 8.33 15.75 7.52
CA TYR A 173 8.41 14.34 7.91
C TYR A 173 7.76 14.07 9.27
N PHE A 174 7.04 12.96 9.37
CA PHE A 174 6.47 12.49 10.64
C PHE A 174 6.56 10.97 10.75
N TRP A 175 6.56 10.46 11.98
CA TRP A 175 6.67 9.03 12.26
C TRP A 175 5.36 8.49 12.77
N GLN A 176 4.85 7.44 12.12
CA GLN A 176 3.58 6.83 12.45
C GLN A 176 3.77 5.37 12.85
N LEU A 177 3.30 5.04 14.05
CA LEU A 177 3.20 3.66 14.54
C LEU A 177 1.77 3.16 14.39
N HIS A 178 1.62 2.03 13.71
CA HIS A 178 0.37 1.33 13.52
C HIS A 178 0.40 -0.02 14.27
N ILE A 179 -0.51 -0.20 15.21
CA ILE A 179 -0.64 -1.43 16.01
C ILE A 179 -1.92 -2.16 15.61
N LYS A 180 -1.80 -3.41 15.18
CA LYS A 180 -2.92 -4.28 14.82
C LYS A 180 -2.86 -5.60 15.57
N VAL A 181 -3.91 -5.88 16.35
CA VAL A 181 -4.10 -7.17 17.03
C VAL A 181 -5.37 -7.83 16.51
N PRO A 182 -5.25 -8.94 15.75
CA PRO A 182 -6.40 -9.73 15.35
C PRO A 182 -6.98 -10.45 16.59
N LEU A 183 -8.29 -10.32 16.78
CA LEU A 183 -9.04 -10.88 17.90
C LEU A 183 -10.31 -11.56 17.38
N SER A 184 -10.81 -12.56 18.12
CA SER A 184 -12.14 -13.11 17.89
C SER A 184 -13.18 -12.00 18.12
N GLY A 185 -13.70 -11.42 17.03
CA GLY A 185 -14.65 -10.30 17.06
C GLY A 185 -14.02 -8.93 16.71
N LEU A 186 -14.00 -8.01 17.68
CA LEU A 186 -13.46 -6.65 17.47
C LEU A 186 -11.94 -6.65 17.59
N ASN A 187 -11.27 -6.41 16.47
CA ASN A 187 -9.82 -6.25 16.39
C ASN A 187 -9.37 -4.94 17.07
N PHE A 188 -8.17 -4.96 17.66
CA PHE A 188 -7.47 -3.74 18.04
C PHE A 188 -6.70 -3.21 16.84
N ASP A 189 -6.88 -1.94 16.48
CA ASP A 189 -6.34 -1.32 15.28
C ASP A 189 -6.18 0.19 15.54
N ARG A 190 -4.97 0.64 15.87
CA ARG A 190 -4.67 2.00 16.36
C ARG A 190 -3.44 2.62 15.70
N PHE A 191 -3.48 3.93 15.51
CA PHE A 191 -2.39 4.75 14.98
C PHE A 191 -1.92 5.77 16.00
N TYR A 192 -0.61 5.99 16.01
CA TYR A 192 0.08 6.90 16.92
C TYR A 192 1.14 7.66 16.13
N THR A 193 1.26 8.97 16.38
CA THR A 193 2.35 9.79 15.85
C THR A 193 3.44 9.89 16.91
N ILE A 194 4.65 9.46 16.57
CA ILE A 194 5.80 9.40 17.49
C ILE A 194 6.74 10.59 17.18
N PRO A 195 7.11 11.41 18.18
CA PRO A 195 8.16 12.41 18.02
C PRO A 195 9.53 11.70 17.97
N VAL A 196 10.29 11.94 16.92
CA VAL A 196 11.63 11.41 16.72
C VAL A 196 12.59 12.57 16.44
N GLU A 197 13.74 12.57 17.12
CA GLU A 197 14.79 13.56 16.96
C GLU A 197 15.95 13.02 16.11
N LYS A 198 16.80 13.92 15.61
CA LYS A 198 18.01 13.52 14.91
C LYS A 198 19.03 13.05 15.94
N GLY A 199 19.55 11.83 15.80
CA GLY A 199 20.68 11.36 16.61
C GLY A 199 22.00 11.95 16.11
N GLU A 200 22.98 12.05 16.99
CA GLU A 200 24.34 12.37 16.60
C GLU A 200 24.92 11.18 15.83
N SER A 201 25.28 11.41 14.57
CA SER A 201 25.99 10.42 13.77
C SER A 201 27.41 10.27 14.34
N LEU A 202 27.63 9.34 15.25
CA LEU A 202 28.98 8.83 15.42
C LEU A 202 29.35 8.10 14.12
N PRO A 203 30.56 8.34 13.57
CA PRO A 203 31.01 7.64 12.37
C PRO A 203 30.89 6.15 12.61
N VAL A 204 30.43 5.44 11.57
CA VAL A 204 30.24 4.00 11.54
C VAL A 204 31.52 3.30 12.03
N ALA A 205 31.56 2.97 13.31
CA ALA A 205 32.29 1.81 13.76
C ALA A 205 31.37 0.64 13.42
N GLU A 206 31.89 -0.33 12.66
CA GLU A 206 31.32 -1.66 12.50
C GLU A 206 31.06 -2.23 13.90
N SER A 207 29.88 -1.93 14.46
CA SER A 207 29.44 -2.56 15.68
C SER A 207 29.07 -3.98 15.29
N GLN A 208 29.96 -4.87 15.69
CA GLN A 208 29.76 -6.30 15.72
C GLN A 208 28.31 -6.57 16.17
N TYR A 209 27.51 -7.07 15.24
CA TYR A 209 26.18 -7.58 15.50
C TYR A 209 26.33 -8.77 16.45
N GLU A 210 26.31 -8.53 17.75
CA GLU A 210 26.02 -9.58 18.72
C GLU A 210 24.51 -9.76 18.80
N PRO A 211 23.98 -10.95 18.43
CA PRO A 211 22.56 -11.23 18.55
C PRO A 211 22.25 -11.42 20.03
N THR A 212 21.76 -10.37 20.71
CA THR A 212 21.10 -10.57 22.00
C THR A 212 19.84 -11.39 21.77
N THR A 213 19.95 -12.68 22.06
CA THR A 213 18.90 -13.69 22.02
C THR A 213 17.76 -13.30 22.96
N LEU A 214 16.67 -12.78 22.39
CA LEU A 214 15.35 -12.89 23.00
C LEU A 214 14.43 -13.55 21.98
N HIS A 215 14.21 -14.85 22.24
CA HIS A 215 13.30 -15.78 21.57
C HIS A 215 13.39 -15.88 20.05
N THR A 216 13.96 -17.00 19.61
CA THR A 216 13.83 -17.65 18.31
C THR A 216 12.45 -17.39 17.67
N VAL A 217 12.37 -16.34 16.85
CA VAL A 217 11.28 -16.21 15.89
C VAL A 217 11.68 -17.09 14.73
N GLU A 218 11.06 -18.26 14.64
CA GLU A 218 11.16 -19.11 13.46
C GLU A 218 10.93 -18.25 12.21
N LEU A 219 11.91 -18.27 11.29
CA LEU A 219 11.83 -17.69 9.94
C LEU A 219 10.68 -18.29 9.08
N SER A 220 9.85 -19.17 9.65
CA SER A 220 8.82 -19.96 8.98
C SER A 220 7.48 -19.21 8.78
N GLN A 221 7.26 -18.04 9.40
CA GLN A 221 5.90 -17.46 9.46
C GLN A 221 5.65 -16.15 8.70
N PHE A 222 6.63 -15.62 7.96
CA PHE A 222 6.37 -14.53 7.00
C PHE A 222 6.27 -15.06 5.58
N LYS A 223 5.26 -15.91 5.33
CA LYS A 223 4.75 -16.23 4.00
C LYS A 223 4.06 -15.00 3.40
N THR A 224 4.82 -13.94 3.16
CA THR A 224 4.38 -12.94 2.20
C THR A 224 4.46 -13.62 0.84
N LYS A 225 3.33 -13.69 0.11
CA LYS A 225 3.20 -14.31 -1.22
C LYS A 225 4.21 -13.79 -2.27
N SER A 226 5.00 -12.78 -1.90
CA SER A 226 6.00 -12.07 -2.71
C SER A 226 7.46 -12.38 -2.35
N ASN A 227 7.78 -13.14 -1.31
CA ASN A 227 9.18 -13.48 -1.00
C ASN A 227 9.68 -14.56 -2.00
N PRO A 228 10.87 -14.40 -2.59
CA PRO A 228 11.44 -15.43 -3.46
C PRO A 228 11.65 -16.72 -2.66
N LYS A 229 11.39 -17.87 -3.29
CA LYS A 229 11.80 -19.16 -2.73
C LYS A 229 13.30 -19.27 -2.94
N ILE A 230 14.05 -19.18 -1.84
CA ILE A 230 15.50 -19.33 -1.83
C ILE A 230 15.80 -20.83 -1.81
N THR A 231 16.54 -21.32 -2.80
CA THR A 231 17.04 -22.70 -2.82
C THR A 231 18.55 -22.64 -2.96
N GLN A 232 19.28 -23.24 -2.01
CA GLN A 232 20.73 -23.40 -2.13
C GLN A 232 20.99 -24.55 -3.11
N THR A 233 21.75 -24.27 -4.16
CA THR A 233 22.20 -25.24 -5.16
C THR A 233 23.70 -25.47 -5.00
N ALA A 234 24.22 -26.59 -5.51
CA ALA A 234 25.64 -26.97 -5.38
C ALA A 234 26.65 -25.94 -5.94
N SER A 235 26.19 -24.94 -6.70
CA SER A 235 27.02 -23.90 -7.34
C SER A 235 26.67 -22.46 -6.92
N GLY A 236 25.68 -22.26 -6.04
CA GLY A 236 25.21 -20.92 -5.67
C GLY A 236 23.78 -20.86 -5.11
N VAL A 237 23.15 -19.67 -5.18
CA VAL A 237 21.81 -19.38 -4.63
C VAL A 237 20.81 -19.14 -5.76
N LEU A 238 19.74 -19.93 -5.79
CA LEU A 238 18.61 -19.75 -6.71
C LEU A 238 17.48 -18.98 -6.03
N LEU A 239 17.16 -17.79 -6.56
CA LEU A 239 16.01 -16.97 -6.19
C LEU A 239 14.87 -17.20 -7.19
N SER A 240 13.94 -18.10 -6.83
CA SER A 240 12.76 -18.37 -7.66
C SER A 240 11.58 -17.50 -7.23
N TYR A 241 11.10 -16.63 -8.13
CA TYR A 241 9.85 -15.89 -7.94
C TYR A 241 8.68 -16.69 -8.51
N ASN A 242 7.64 -16.90 -7.70
CA ASN A 242 6.47 -17.69 -8.11
C ASN A 242 5.68 -17.01 -9.25
N ARG A 243 5.23 -17.82 -10.22
CA ARG A 243 4.27 -17.43 -11.28
C ARG A 243 2.99 -16.84 -10.66
N GLY A 244 2.50 -15.72 -11.19
CA GLY A 244 1.26 -15.09 -10.72
C GLY A 244 1.36 -14.44 -9.33
N ARG A 245 2.48 -13.75 -9.06
CA ARG A 245 2.74 -13.00 -7.81
C ARG A 245 1.60 -12.08 -7.38
N SER A 246 0.79 -11.63 -8.33
CA SER A 246 -0.35 -10.75 -8.14
C SER A 246 -1.71 -11.42 -8.45
N LYS A 247 -1.87 -12.74 -8.31
CA LYS A 247 -3.16 -13.45 -8.56
C LYS A 247 -4.38 -12.74 -7.94
N ALA A 248 -4.24 -12.19 -6.74
CA ALA A 248 -5.31 -11.43 -6.09
C ALA A 248 -5.64 -10.12 -6.83
N ILE A 249 -4.62 -9.37 -7.26
CA ILE A 249 -4.79 -8.16 -8.06
C ILE A 249 -5.34 -8.52 -9.45
N ALA A 250 -4.86 -9.60 -10.06
CA ALA A 250 -5.39 -10.10 -11.33
C ALA A 250 -6.88 -10.46 -11.22
N ILE A 251 -7.29 -11.12 -10.13
CA ILE A 251 -8.71 -11.42 -9.85
C ILE A 251 -9.50 -10.12 -9.66
N ILE A 252 -9.02 -9.16 -8.84
CA ILE A 252 -9.70 -7.89 -8.60
C ILE A 252 -9.86 -7.10 -9.91
N LEU A 253 -8.79 -6.98 -10.71
CA LEU A 253 -8.82 -6.29 -11.99
C LEU A 253 -9.73 -6.99 -13.00
N CYS A 254 -9.78 -8.33 -12.98
CA CYS A 254 -10.69 -9.10 -13.82
C CYS A 254 -12.16 -8.85 -13.42
N ILE A 255 -12.48 -8.90 -12.13
CA ILE A 255 -13.83 -8.57 -11.63
C ILE A 255 -14.21 -7.13 -11.99
N LEU A 256 -13.29 -6.18 -11.84
CA LEU A 256 -13.51 -4.78 -12.20
C LEU A 256 -13.75 -4.62 -13.71
N ALA A 257 -12.94 -5.28 -14.56
CA ALA A 257 -13.11 -5.24 -16.00
C ALA A 257 -14.47 -5.82 -16.43
N LEU A 258 -14.88 -6.94 -15.81
CA LEU A 258 -16.20 -7.55 -16.02
C LEU A 258 -17.33 -6.64 -15.55
N ALA A 259 -17.20 -6.01 -14.37
CA ALA A 259 -18.21 -5.10 -13.83
C ALA A 259 -18.37 -3.86 -14.72
N ILE A 260 -17.26 -3.30 -15.23
CA ILE A 260 -17.28 -2.18 -16.18
C ILE A 260 -17.95 -2.61 -17.49
N ALA A 261 -17.59 -3.76 -18.07
CA ALA A 261 -18.19 -4.25 -19.31
C ALA A 261 -19.70 -4.55 -19.15
N TYR A 262 -20.09 -5.12 -18.01
CA TYR A 262 -21.49 -5.40 -17.69
C TYR A 262 -22.29 -4.11 -17.49
N PHE A 263 -21.74 -3.15 -16.74
CA PHE A 263 -22.34 -1.82 -16.57
C PHE A 263 -22.49 -1.10 -17.92
N ASP A 264 -21.44 -1.15 -18.75
CA ASP A 264 -21.44 -0.54 -20.09
C ASP A 264 -22.58 -1.10 -20.96
N SER A 265 -22.70 -2.44 -21.01
CA SER A 265 -23.78 -3.10 -21.73
C SER A 265 -25.17 -2.79 -21.15
N LEU A 266 -25.36 -2.75 -19.83
CA LEU A 266 -26.69 -2.48 -19.26
C LEU A 266 -27.10 -1.01 -19.41
N PHE A 267 -26.16 -0.09 -19.18
CA PHE A 267 -26.46 1.33 -19.12
C PHE A 267 -26.51 1.97 -20.51
N PHE A 268 -25.56 1.64 -21.39
CA PHE A 268 -25.44 2.28 -22.69
C PHE A 268 -26.15 1.55 -23.84
N ASN A 269 -26.73 0.36 -23.65
CA ASN A 269 -27.49 -0.30 -24.73
C ASN A 269 -28.80 0.42 -25.07
N ASN A 270 -29.44 1.09 -24.10
CA ASN A 270 -30.73 1.79 -24.32
C ASN A 270 -30.56 3.31 -24.48
N PHE A 271 -29.35 3.83 -24.27
CA PHE A 271 -29.04 5.25 -24.48
C PHE A 271 -28.99 5.72 -25.95
N PRO A 272 -28.79 4.87 -26.98
CA PRO A 272 -28.77 5.32 -28.37
C PRO A 272 -30.10 5.89 -28.87
N GLU A 273 -31.23 5.56 -28.22
CA GLU A 273 -32.54 6.17 -28.49
C GLU A 273 -32.59 7.66 -28.06
N PHE A 274 -31.73 8.04 -27.12
CA PHE A 274 -31.63 9.40 -26.59
C PHE A 274 -30.43 10.18 -27.16
N LEU A 275 -29.24 9.55 -27.23
CA LEU A 275 -28.01 10.16 -27.75
C LEU A 275 -27.22 9.12 -28.58
N PRO A 276 -27.56 8.94 -29.88
CA PRO A 276 -27.05 7.82 -30.68
C PRO A 276 -25.53 7.83 -30.90
N ILE A 277 -24.93 9.00 -31.12
CA ILE A 277 -23.50 9.12 -31.41
C ILE A 277 -22.69 9.11 -30.10
N THR A 278 -23.16 9.86 -29.11
CA THR A 278 -22.51 10.01 -27.81
C THR A 278 -22.53 8.70 -27.03
N ALA A 279 -23.66 7.99 -27.01
CA ALA A 279 -23.76 6.69 -26.33
C ALA A 279 -22.79 5.66 -26.92
N LYS A 280 -22.69 5.60 -28.26
CA LYS A 280 -21.77 4.68 -28.95
C LYS A 280 -20.31 5.01 -28.67
N LEU A 281 -19.93 6.30 -28.68
CA LEU A 281 -18.56 6.71 -28.38
C LEU A 281 -18.17 6.40 -26.92
N ILE A 282 -19.09 6.64 -25.98
CA ILE A 282 -18.86 6.31 -24.57
C ILE A 282 -18.74 4.79 -24.40
N ALA A 283 -19.61 4.00 -25.02
CA ALA A 283 -19.54 2.54 -24.98
C ALA A 283 -18.22 1.99 -25.55
N ILE A 284 -17.78 2.50 -26.70
CA ILE A 284 -16.48 2.14 -27.27
C ILE A 284 -15.33 2.47 -26.30
N TYR A 285 -15.37 3.64 -25.66
CA TYR A 285 -14.36 4.05 -24.69
C TYR A 285 -14.30 3.11 -23.48
N PHE A 286 -15.45 2.81 -22.85
CA PHE A 286 -15.50 1.89 -21.72
C PHE A 286 -15.12 0.46 -22.11
N GLY A 287 -15.52 0.00 -23.30
CA GLY A 287 -15.08 -1.26 -23.89
C GLY A 287 -13.56 -1.35 -24.05
N LEU A 288 -12.92 -0.31 -24.58
CA LEU A 288 -11.46 -0.25 -24.72
C LEU A 288 -10.73 -0.26 -23.37
N VAL A 289 -11.27 0.46 -22.38
CA VAL A 289 -10.73 0.44 -21.00
C VAL A 289 -10.83 -0.97 -20.41
N SER A 290 -11.96 -1.66 -20.57
CA SER A 290 -12.13 -3.04 -20.09
C SER A 290 -11.17 -4.01 -20.80
N LEU A 291 -11.01 -3.90 -22.12
CA LEU A 291 -10.06 -4.70 -22.90
C LEU A 291 -8.61 -4.53 -22.41
N LEU A 292 -8.19 -3.28 -22.16
CA LEU A 292 -6.85 -2.97 -21.67
C LEU A 292 -6.62 -3.56 -20.27
N LEU A 293 -7.61 -3.49 -19.38
CA LEU A 293 -7.55 -4.14 -18.07
C LEU A 293 -7.40 -5.66 -18.21
N PHE A 294 -8.12 -6.29 -19.14
CA PHE A 294 -7.96 -7.71 -19.45
C PHE A 294 -6.57 -8.06 -19.96
N ALA A 295 -5.97 -7.24 -20.82
CA ALA A 295 -4.60 -7.43 -21.29
C ALA A 295 -3.57 -7.36 -20.15
N ILE A 296 -3.76 -6.42 -19.20
CA ILE A 296 -2.92 -6.34 -17.98
C ILE A 296 -3.09 -7.60 -17.13
N VAL A 297 -4.32 -8.08 -16.92
CA VAL A 297 -4.60 -9.33 -16.19
C VAL A 297 -3.88 -10.50 -16.84
N PHE A 298 -3.96 -10.61 -18.18
CA PHE A 298 -3.31 -11.65 -18.95
C PHE A 298 -1.79 -11.63 -18.77
N PHE A 299 -1.17 -10.45 -18.88
CA PHE A 299 0.28 -10.28 -18.67
C PHE A 299 0.71 -10.66 -17.25
N LEU A 300 -0.03 -10.23 -16.22
CA LEU A 300 0.27 -10.52 -14.82
C LEU A 300 0.22 -12.03 -14.49
N VAL A 301 -0.64 -12.78 -15.18
CA VAL A 301 -0.76 -14.23 -15.00
C VAL A 301 0.36 -14.98 -15.74
N ALA A 302 0.77 -14.48 -16.91
CA ALA A 302 1.74 -15.15 -17.79
C ALA A 302 3.22 -14.98 -17.40
N ASN A 303 3.59 -13.89 -16.72
CA ASN A 303 4.99 -13.54 -16.47
C ASN A 303 5.62 -14.36 -15.32
N ARG A 304 6.85 -14.89 -15.54
CA ARG A 304 7.69 -15.56 -14.53
C ARG A 304 9.10 -14.97 -14.54
N LEU A 305 9.67 -14.75 -13.35
CA LEU A 305 11.06 -14.34 -13.17
C LEU A 305 11.82 -15.39 -12.34
N THR A 306 13.03 -15.73 -12.73
CA THR A 306 13.94 -16.60 -11.96
C THR A 306 15.34 -16.00 -12.04
N VAL A 307 15.99 -15.85 -10.89
CA VAL A 307 17.34 -15.29 -10.79
C VAL A 307 18.23 -16.33 -10.13
N GLU A 308 19.35 -16.66 -10.77
CA GLU A 308 20.33 -17.63 -10.31
C GLU A 308 21.64 -16.89 -10.07
N VAL A 309 22.19 -17.02 -8.86
CA VAL A 309 23.45 -16.35 -8.46
C VAL A 309 24.49 -17.44 -8.21
N ASN A 310 25.56 -17.44 -8.99
CA ASN A 310 26.68 -18.37 -8.86
C ASN A 310 28.00 -17.59 -8.76
N SER A 311 29.12 -18.29 -8.50
CA SER A 311 30.46 -17.68 -8.42
C SER A 311 30.94 -17.02 -9.73
N LYS A 312 30.30 -17.33 -10.86
CA LYS A 312 30.56 -16.72 -12.18
C LYS A 312 29.76 -15.42 -12.41
N GLY A 313 28.77 -15.12 -11.57
CA GLY A 313 27.89 -13.98 -11.75
C GLY A 313 26.40 -14.29 -11.59
N ILE A 314 25.55 -13.39 -12.08
CA ILE A 314 24.09 -13.40 -11.89
C ILE A 314 23.40 -13.66 -13.22
N LEU A 315 22.57 -14.70 -13.26
CA LEU A 315 21.81 -15.11 -14.42
C LEU A 315 20.32 -14.87 -14.18
N LYS A 316 19.74 -13.95 -14.96
CA LYS A 316 18.33 -13.56 -14.92
C LYS A 316 17.59 -14.24 -16.07
N LYS A 317 16.59 -15.06 -15.74
CA LYS A 317 15.68 -15.72 -16.69
C LYS A 317 14.29 -15.13 -16.54
N GLN A 318 13.82 -14.41 -17.54
CA GLN A 318 12.44 -13.95 -17.65
C GLN A 318 11.68 -14.80 -18.66
N GLN A 319 10.57 -15.42 -18.23
CA GLN A 319 9.77 -16.30 -19.08
C GLN A 319 8.36 -15.74 -19.25
N LEU A 320 7.99 -15.48 -20.50
CA LEU A 320 6.63 -15.17 -20.92
C LEU A 320 6.12 -16.36 -21.77
N PHE A 321 5.27 -17.20 -21.16
CA PHE A 321 4.85 -18.48 -21.76
C PHE A 321 6.03 -19.38 -22.18
N LYS A 322 6.26 -19.51 -23.50
CA LYS A 322 7.33 -20.33 -24.12
C LYS A 322 8.59 -19.54 -24.44
N TYR A 323 8.53 -18.21 -24.42
CA TYR A 323 9.67 -17.35 -24.70
C TYR A 323 10.45 -17.12 -23.41
N VAL A 324 11.75 -17.42 -23.44
CA VAL A 324 12.67 -17.23 -22.32
C VAL A 324 13.74 -16.23 -22.75
N VAL A 325 13.76 -15.08 -22.10
CA VAL A 325 14.83 -14.10 -22.22
C VAL A 325 15.82 -14.36 -21.09
N THR A 326 17.07 -14.63 -21.44
CA THR A 326 18.15 -14.87 -20.48
C THR A 326 19.18 -13.76 -20.59
N GLU A 327 19.54 -13.20 -19.45
CA GLU A 327 20.52 -12.13 -19.31
C GLU A 327 21.55 -12.58 -18.26
N MET A 328 22.84 -12.54 -18.59
CA MET A 328 23.92 -12.97 -17.70
C MET A 328 24.84 -11.79 -17.41
N ILE A 329 25.09 -11.55 -16.12
CA ILE A 329 25.96 -10.49 -15.62
C ILE A 329 27.14 -11.20 -14.94
N GLU A 330 28.33 -11.04 -15.49
CA GLU A 330 29.55 -11.65 -14.93
C GLU A 330 29.95 -10.99 -13.61
N SER A 331 30.51 -11.77 -12.69
CA SER A 331 30.89 -11.30 -11.34
C SER A 331 31.92 -10.17 -11.35
N GLU A 332 32.80 -10.14 -12.34
CA GLU A 332 33.83 -9.09 -12.53
C GLU A 332 33.22 -7.73 -12.87
N ASN A 333 32.04 -7.75 -13.51
CA ASN A 333 31.33 -6.55 -13.90
C ASN A 333 30.38 -6.04 -12.80
N ILE A 334 30.31 -6.67 -11.62
CA ILE A 334 29.44 -6.26 -10.51
C ILE A 334 30.22 -5.33 -9.58
N VAL A 335 29.83 -4.05 -9.56
CA VAL A 335 30.43 -2.98 -8.73
C VAL A 335 29.87 -3.00 -7.31
N ASP A 336 28.54 -3.02 -7.19
CA ASP A 336 27.85 -3.07 -5.89
C ASP A 336 26.45 -3.69 -6.02
N ILE A 337 25.91 -4.12 -4.89
CA ILE A 337 24.56 -4.64 -4.74
C ILE A 337 23.87 -3.79 -3.68
N ILE A 338 22.90 -2.98 -4.09
CA ILE A 338 22.27 -1.97 -3.22
C ILE A 338 20.78 -2.28 -3.06
N PRO A 339 20.25 -2.26 -1.82
CA PRO A 339 18.81 -2.22 -1.62
C PRO A 339 18.28 -0.83 -1.97
N GLU A 340 17.49 -0.72 -3.04
CA GLU A 340 16.80 0.51 -3.39
C GLU A 340 15.35 0.47 -2.92
N LYS A 341 14.81 1.64 -2.58
CA LYS A 341 13.39 1.80 -2.32
C LYS A 341 12.62 1.61 -3.64
N GLY A 342 11.82 0.54 -3.70
CA GLY A 342 10.92 0.27 -4.81
C GLY A 342 9.61 1.05 -4.69
N ILE A 343 8.56 0.50 -5.29
CA ILE A 343 7.20 1.08 -5.21
C ILE A 343 6.76 1.17 -3.74
N SER A 344 6.05 2.24 -3.38
CA SER A 344 5.30 2.31 -2.12
C SER A 344 3.81 2.30 -2.42
N ALA A 345 3.04 1.52 -1.67
CA ALA A 345 1.58 1.57 -1.72
C ALA A 345 1.05 2.35 -0.51
N LYS A 346 0.16 3.30 -0.82
CA LYS A 346 -0.69 3.96 0.16
C LYS A 346 -2.05 3.27 0.10
N THR A 347 -2.50 2.73 1.24
CA THR A 347 -3.88 2.29 1.41
C THR A 347 -4.54 3.24 2.38
N GLU A 348 -5.35 4.15 1.84
CA GLU A 348 -6.11 5.10 2.64
C GLU A 348 -7.53 4.58 2.80
N ASN A 349 -7.95 4.43 4.04
CA ASN A 349 -9.32 4.11 4.38
C ASN A 349 -9.81 5.15 5.38
N SER A 350 -10.82 5.93 4.99
CA SER A 350 -11.39 6.99 5.83
C SER A 350 -11.82 6.49 7.22
N PHE A 351 -12.13 5.20 7.35
CA PHE A 351 -12.54 4.57 8.60
C PHE A 351 -11.39 3.90 9.35
N HIS A 352 -10.37 3.37 8.68
CA HIS A 352 -9.26 2.60 9.28
C HIS A 352 -7.92 3.32 9.27
N GLY A 353 -7.85 4.54 8.76
CA GLY A 353 -6.62 5.28 8.62
C GLY A 353 -5.80 4.93 7.40
N THR A 354 -4.63 5.55 7.31
CA THR A 354 -3.70 5.37 6.19
C THR A 354 -2.65 4.36 6.59
N SER A 355 -2.62 3.22 5.89
CA SER A 355 -1.55 2.24 6.01
C SER A 355 -0.61 2.41 4.83
N TYR A 356 0.68 2.44 5.11
CA TYR A 356 1.71 2.44 4.09
C TYR A 356 2.31 1.06 3.97
N ARG A 357 2.73 0.71 2.77
CA ARG A 357 3.58 -0.44 2.53
C ARG A 357 4.71 -0.03 1.62
N VAL A 358 5.93 -0.09 2.16
CA VAL A 358 7.14 0.12 1.38
C VAL A 358 7.63 -1.25 0.92
N TRP A 359 7.95 -1.35 -0.36
CA TRP A 359 8.70 -2.48 -0.88
C TRP A 359 10.10 -2.01 -1.26
N TYR A 360 11.06 -2.89 -1.09
CA TYR A 360 12.45 -2.66 -1.46
C TYR A 360 12.80 -3.58 -2.64
N ASP A 361 13.60 -3.06 -3.55
CA ASP A 361 14.14 -3.79 -4.67
C ASP A 361 15.66 -3.99 -4.44
N LEU A 362 16.20 -5.13 -4.86
CA LEU A 362 17.63 -5.40 -4.81
C LEU A 362 18.21 -5.19 -6.21
N ILE A 363 19.15 -4.25 -6.31
CA ILE A 363 19.72 -3.80 -7.58
C ILE A 363 21.20 -4.10 -7.61
N VAL A 364 21.64 -4.64 -8.73
CA VAL A 364 23.05 -4.79 -9.06
C VAL A 364 23.46 -3.63 -9.93
N VAL A 365 24.54 -2.97 -9.53
CA VAL A 365 25.20 -1.94 -10.33
C VAL A 365 26.37 -2.59 -11.05
N THR A 366 26.39 -2.47 -12.38
CA THR A 366 27.51 -2.99 -13.17
C THR A 366 28.61 -1.95 -13.40
N ALA A 367 29.78 -2.37 -13.84
CA ALA A 367 30.92 -1.50 -14.20
C ALA A 367 30.53 -0.44 -15.24
N ASP A 368 29.59 -0.78 -16.13
CA ASP A 368 29.02 0.13 -17.14
C ASP A 368 27.95 1.08 -16.57
N LYS A 369 27.82 1.17 -15.24
CA LYS A 369 26.78 1.92 -14.50
C LYS A 369 25.36 1.48 -14.81
N GLN A 370 25.16 0.30 -15.41
CA GLN A 370 23.83 -0.23 -15.65
C GLN A 370 23.24 -0.76 -14.34
N ARG A 371 21.95 -0.46 -14.13
CA ARG A 371 21.22 -0.86 -12.93
C ARG A 371 20.31 -2.02 -13.28
N VAL A 372 20.64 -3.22 -12.81
CA VAL A 372 19.85 -4.42 -13.08
C VAL A 372 19.12 -4.88 -11.83
N ASN A 373 17.79 -4.93 -11.91
CA ASN A 373 16.96 -5.40 -10.81
C ASN A 373 17.03 -6.94 -10.71
N ILE A 374 17.57 -7.43 -9.61
CA ILE A 374 17.73 -8.87 -9.30
C ILE A 374 16.70 -9.36 -8.28
N GLY A 375 15.99 -8.44 -7.62
CA GLY A 375 14.93 -8.80 -6.72
C GLY A 375 13.91 -7.71 -6.51
N GLU A 376 12.75 -7.86 -7.15
CA GLU A 376 11.66 -6.89 -7.03
C GLU A 376 10.78 -7.15 -5.81
N LYS A 377 10.16 -6.11 -5.26
CA LYS A 377 9.13 -6.11 -4.21
C LYS A 377 9.46 -6.99 -3.01
N LEU A 378 10.73 -7.00 -2.63
CA LEU A 378 11.18 -7.62 -1.40
C LEU A 378 10.58 -6.83 -0.22
N GLY A 379 10.25 -7.54 0.86
CA GLY A 379 9.43 -7.03 1.95
C GLY A 379 10.08 -5.88 2.73
N GLN A 380 10.52 -6.18 3.95
CA GLN A 380 11.17 -5.19 4.83
C GLN A 380 12.63 -5.01 4.44
N LEU A 381 13.21 -3.83 4.73
CA LEU A 381 14.63 -3.54 4.48
C LEU A 381 15.55 -4.59 5.12
N ARG A 382 15.24 -5.01 6.35
CA ARG A 382 15.99 -6.08 7.05
C ARG A 382 16.08 -7.37 6.25
N ASN A 383 14.95 -7.83 5.71
CA ASN A 383 14.92 -9.05 4.89
C ASN A 383 15.69 -8.87 3.58
N VAL A 384 15.70 -7.64 3.03
CA VAL A 384 16.47 -7.35 1.82
C VAL A 384 17.96 -7.38 2.10
N GLU A 385 18.40 -6.81 3.23
CA GLU A 385 19.80 -6.90 3.67
C GLU A 385 20.22 -8.35 3.95
N GLU A 386 19.36 -9.16 4.57
CA GLU A 386 19.64 -10.60 4.75
C GLU A 386 19.79 -11.31 3.39
N ILE A 387 18.92 -11.01 2.41
CA ILE A 387 19.04 -11.55 1.04
C ILE A 387 20.31 -11.03 0.35
N ARG A 388 20.65 -9.75 0.53
CA ARG A 388 21.88 -9.14 0.01
C ARG A 388 23.11 -9.88 0.53
N GLN A 389 23.18 -10.13 1.83
CA GLN A 389 24.28 -10.90 2.42
C GLN A 389 24.36 -12.33 1.87
N LEU A 390 23.22 -12.99 1.64
CA LEU A 390 23.21 -14.31 0.99
C LEU A 390 23.73 -14.27 -0.44
N VAL A 391 23.40 -13.22 -1.21
CA VAL A 391 23.89 -13.02 -2.57
C VAL A 391 25.40 -12.73 -2.58
N ILE A 392 25.88 -11.86 -1.69
CA ILE A 392 27.31 -11.55 -1.53
C ILE A 392 28.10 -12.82 -1.19
N ASN A 393 27.60 -13.61 -0.23
CA ASN A 393 28.23 -14.88 0.14
C ASN A 393 28.27 -15.90 -1.01
N ALA A 394 27.27 -15.87 -1.90
CA ALA A 394 27.19 -16.76 -3.06
C ALA A 394 28.12 -16.34 -4.21
N LEU A 395 28.47 -15.06 -4.32
CA LEU A 395 29.46 -14.56 -5.29
C LEU A 395 30.90 -14.97 -4.93
N GLY A 396 31.15 -15.36 -3.67
CA GLY A 396 32.40 -15.93 -3.21
C GLY A 396 33.26 -14.96 -2.38
N ARG A 397 34.22 -15.51 -1.62
CA ARG A 397 35.01 -14.79 -0.60
C ARG A 397 35.92 -13.67 -1.12
N GLN A 398 36.12 -13.57 -2.44
CA GLN A 398 37.03 -12.60 -3.05
C GLN A 398 36.32 -11.36 -3.62
N TRP A 399 34.99 -11.37 -3.70
CA TRP A 399 34.24 -10.21 -4.19
C TRP A 399 34.10 -9.17 -3.07
N GLN A 400 34.55 -7.94 -3.33
CA GLN A 400 34.36 -6.78 -2.47
C GLN A 400 33.74 -5.65 -3.29
N PRO A 401 32.82 -4.86 -2.70
CA PRO A 401 32.23 -3.73 -3.40
C PRO A 401 33.34 -2.72 -3.75
N ALA A 402 33.38 -2.28 -5.01
CA ALA A 402 34.27 -1.18 -5.37
C ALA A 402 33.73 0.10 -4.70
N VAL A 403 34.56 0.74 -3.88
CA VAL A 403 34.21 1.97 -3.16
C VAL A 403 34.19 3.13 -4.15
N GLU A 404 33.16 3.21 -4.99
CA GLU A 404 32.83 4.42 -5.74
C GLU A 404 31.50 4.98 -5.22
N THR A 405 31.57 6.19 -4.66
CA THR A 405 30.40 7.00 -4.30
C THR A 405 29.60 7.31 -5.56
N LEU A 406 28.62 6.46 -5.87
CA LEU A 406 27.67 6.70 -6.95
C LEU A 406 26.60 7.66 -6.46
N GLU A 407 26.68 8.93 -6.90
CA GLU A 407 25.50 9.80 -6.84
C GLU A 407 24.39 9.18 -7.70
N PRO A 408 23.14 9.10 -7.18
CA PRO A 408 22.03 8.57 -7.95
C PRO A 408 21.74 9.50 -9.13
N ASP A 409 22.06 9.06 -10.36
CA ASP A 409 21.65 9.74 -11.57
C ASP A 409 20.11 9.71 -11.65
N ASN A 410 19.50 10.87 -11.38
CA ASN A 410 18.07 11.09 -11.27
C ASN A 410 17.42 11.30 -12.65
N GLN A 411 17.89 10.59 -13.68
CA GLN A 411 17.22 10.55 -14.97
C GLN A 411 16.19 9.42 -14.98
N SER A 412 15.00 9.73 -14.44
CA SER A 412 13.83 8.88 -14.59
C SER A 412 13.48 8.74 -16.07
N ILE A 413 13.65 7.55 -16.64
CA ILE A 413 13.08 7.20 -17.94
C ILE A 413 11.57 7.47 -17.87
N PRO A 414 10.98 8.27 -18.79
CA PRO A 414 9.56 8.61 -18.74
C PRO A 414 8.75 7.32 -18.76
N LYS A 415 7.93 7.13 -17.72
CA LYS A 415 7.11 5.94 -17.59
C LYS A 415 6.13 5.90 -18.77
N PRO A 416 5.81 4.71 -19.33
CA PRO A 416 4.89 4.59 -20.47
C PRO A 416 3.49 5.20 -20.21
N ILE A 417 3.13 5.41 -18.93
CA ILE A 417 1.90 6.08 -18.49
C ILE A 417 1.87 7.58 -18.84
N GLU A 418 3.02 8.27 -18.89
CA GLU A 418 3.11 9.70 -19.24
C GLU A 418 2.85 9.98 -20.71
N LEU A 419 3.20 9.04 -21.59
CA LEU A 419 2.85 9.09 -23.03
C LEU A 419 1.33 9.02 -23.25
N LEU A 420 0.63 8.21 -22.44
CA LEU A 420 -0.82 8.04 -22.53
C LEU A 420 -1.60 9.26 -22.01
N LEU A 421 -1.04 9.99 -21.04
CA LEU A 421 -1.59 11.22 -20.48
C LEU A 421 -1.66 12.37 -21.50
N ARG A 422 -0.79 12.36 -22.53
CA ARG A 422 -0.73 13.38 -23.58
C ARG A 422 -1.99 13.40 -24.47
N TYR A 423 -2.74 12.29 -24.53
CA TYR A 423 -3.93 12.13 -25.36
C TYR A 423 -5.27 12.42 -24.65
N LYS A 424 -5.26 12.89 -23.38
CA LYS A 424 -6.49 13.18 -22.62
C LYS A 424 -7.36 14.30 -23.24
N LYS A 425 -6.71 15.36 -23.73
CA LYS A 425 -7.40 16.54 -24.29
C LYS A 425 -8.22 16.24 -25.56
N PRO A 426 -7.68 15.57 -26.60
CA PRO A 426 -8.45 15.30 -27.81
C PRO A 426 -9.65 14.37 -27.60
N ILE A 427 -9.54 13.38 -26.69
CA ILE A 427 -10.66 12.47 -26.36
C ILE A 427 -11.82 13.24 -25.72
N TYR A 428 -11.50 14.17 -24.79
CA TYR A 428 -12.50 15.00 -24.13
C TYR A 428 -13.24 15.92 -25.12
N TYR A 429 -12.52 16.56 -26.05
CA TYR A 429 -13.14 17.41 -27.07
C TYR A 429 -14.02 16.63 -28.04
N SER A 430 -13.63 15.40 -28.40
CA SER A 430 -14.46 14.52 -29.24
C SER A 430 -15.78 14.14 -28.56
N MET A 431 -15.79 13.92 -27.24
CA MET A 431 -17.01 13.60 -26.49
C MET A 431 -17.95 14.82 -26.37
N ILE A 432 -17.40 16.01 -26.11
CA ILE A 432 -18.21 17.25 -26.07
C ILE A 432 -18.85 17.53 -27.43
N PHE A 433 -18.07 17.39 -28.51
CA PHE A 433 -18.58 17.63 -29.85
C PHE A 433 -19.71 16.67 -30.22
N ALA A 434 -19.57 15.37 -29.91
CA ALA A 434 -20.63 14.38 -30.12
C ALA A 434 -21.89 14.69 -29.31
N PHE A 435 -21.74 15.11 -28.05
CA PHE A 435 -22.86 15.48 -27.19
C PHE A 435 -23.63 16.69 -27.72
N VAL A 436 -22.91 17.75 -28.13
CA VAL A 436 -23.51 18.94 -28.74
C VAL A 436 -24.21 18.58 -30.05
N SER A 437 -23.62 17.71 -30.86
CA SER A 437 -24.20 17.26 -32.12
C SER A 437 -25.50 16.46 -31.92
N ASP A 438 -25.55 15.53 -30.96
CA ASP A 438 -26.77 14.76 -30.67
C ASP A 438 -27.89 15.65 -30.11
N ILE A 439 -27.56 16.62 -29.26
CA ILE A 439 -28.53 17.60 -28.74
C ILE A 439 -29.06 18.47 -29.87
N ALA A 440 -28.18 18.97 -30.75
CA ALA A 440 -28.59 19.77 -31.90
C ALA A 440 -29.52 18.98 -32.84
N LEU A 441 -29.23 17.70 -33.08
CA LEU A 441 -30.07 16.81 -33.89
C LEU A 441 -31.46 16.58 -33.27
N LYS A 442 -31.53 16.35 -31.95
CA LYS A 442 -32.80 16.21 -31.22
C LYS A 442 -33.62 17.51 -31.22
N ILE A 443 -32.98 18.65 -31.00
CA ILE A 443 -33.63 19.96 -31.06
C ILE A 443 -34.16 20.21 -32.48
N TYR A 444 -33.39 19.89 -33.51
CA TYR A 444 -33.81 20.02 -34.91
C TYR A 444 -35.04 19.15 -35.23
N LEU A 445 -35.05 17.89 -34.80
CA LEU A 445 -36.20 16.97 -34.98
C LEU A 445 -37.45 17.39 -34.19
N ILE A 446 -37.32 18.20 -33.14
CA ILE A 446 -38.45 18.76 -32.39
C ILE A 446 -38.99 20.03 -33.06
N ILE A 447 -38.12 20.83 -33.67
CA ILE A 447 -38.48 22.13 -34.27
C ILE A 447 -38.99 21.98 -35.71
N VAL A 448 -38.53 20.95 -36.44
CA VAL A 448 -38.90 20.67 -37.83
C VAL A 448 -39.66 19.33 -37.87
N PRO A 449 -41.01 19.35 -37.78
CA PRO A 449 -41.83 18.13 -37.82
C PRO A 449 -41.88 17.47 -39.19
#